data_AF-A0A7K4D0N5-F1
#
_entry.id   AF-A0A7K4D0N5-F1
#
_cell.length_a   1.000
_cell.length_b   1.000
_cell.length_c   1.000
_cell.angle_alpha   90.00
_cell.angle_beta   90.00
_cell.angle_gamma   90.00
#
_symmetry.space_group_name_H-M   'P 1'
#
loop_
_entity.id
_entity.type
_entity.pdbx_description
1 polymer ?
#
loop_
_entity_poly.entity_id
_entity_poly.type
_entity_poly.pdbx_seq_one_letter_code
_entity_poly.pdbx_strand_id
1 'polypeptide(L)'
;MNICLDLINPELVGKVDVSTGASGWTPSKTLTNVIEALKGMMHTEPPFFNPNDPLNHEAGEEALRAWHKFEKKAKEWTKKYAQ
;
A
#
# COMPACT_ATOMS: atom_id res chain seq x y z
N MET A 1 4.62 -5.68 -3.77
CA MET A 1 5.24 -4.53 -3.12
C MET A 1 4.28 -3.87 -2.18
N ASN A 2 4.71 -3.76 -0.93
CA ASN A 2 3.91 -3.30 0.17
C ASN A 2 4.74 -2.23 0.89
N ILE A 3 4.47 -0.97 0.58
CA ILE A 3 5.31 0.13 1.05
C ILE A 3 5.44 0.18 2.57
N CYS A 4 4.44 -0.29 3.32
CA CYS A 4 4.53 -0.43 4.77
C CYS A 4 5.62 -1.42 5.20
N LEU A 5 5.73 -2.56 4.51
CA LEU A 5 6.78 -3.54 4.76
C LEU A 5 8.14 -3.03 4.27
N ASP A 6 8.18 -2.34 3.13
CA ASP A 6 9.44 -1.83 2.55
C ASP A 6 10.05 -0.68 3.37
N LEU A 7 9.22 0.10 4.07
CA LEU A 7 9.67 1.17 4.95
C LEU A 7 10.30 0.66 6.26
N ILE A 8 9.91 -0.52 6.74
CA ILE A 8 10.39 -1.08 8.02
C ILE A 8 11.38 -2.23 7.85
N ASN A 9 11.53 -2.77 6.64
CA ASN A 9 12.43 -3.88 6.38
C ASN A 9 13.90 -3.40 6.34
N PRO A 10 14.74 -3.76 7.32
CA PRO A 10 16.14 -3.32 7.36
C PRO A 10 16.95 -3.81 6.14
N GLU A 11 16.55 -4.94 5.54
CA GLU A 11 17.22 -5.50 4.37
C GLU A 11 16.99 -4.69 3.09
N LEU A 12 15.98 -3.82 3.06
CA LEU A 12 15.62 -3.01 1.89
C LEU A 12 16.14 -1.57 1.98
N VAL A 13 16.82 -1.20 3.07
CA VAL A 13 17.36 0.13 3.26
C VAL A 13 18.39 0.46 2.17
N GLY A 14 18.16 1.56 1.45
CA GLY A 14 19.04 2.01 0.36
C GLY A 14 18.97 1.16 -0.91
N LYS A 15 18.11 0.14 -0.98
CA LYS A 15 17.97 -0.74 -2.15
C LYS A 15 16.77 -0.31 -3.00
N VAL A 16 16.96 -0.40 -4.33
CA VAL A 16 15.93 -0.15 -5.33
C VAL A 16 15.63 -1.47 -6.04
N ASP A 17 14.36 -1.87 -6.04
CA ASP A 17 13.85 -2.93 -6.89
C ASP A 17 13.88 -2.45 -8.35
N VAL A 18 14.72 -3.10 -9.15
CA VAL A 18 14.96 -2.76 -10.56
C VAL A 18 13.77 -3.03 -11.48
N SER A 19 12.81 -3.85 -11.07
CA SER A 19 11.66 -4.22 -11.89
C SER A 19 10.47 -3.27 -11.70
N THR A 20 10.34 -2.72 -10.49
CA THR A 20 9.23 -1.83 -10.10
C THR A 20 9.67 -0.38 -9.91
N GLY A 21 10.98 -0.11 -9.91
CA GLY A 21 11.57 1.21 -9.65
C GLY A 21 11.44 1.66 -8.20
N ALA A 22 11.00 0.76 -7.33
CA ALA A 22 10.66 1.09 -5.98
C ALA A 22 11.84 0.92 -5.03
N SER A 23 11.82 1.64 -3.91
CA SER A 23 12.91 1.53 -2.94
C SER A 23 12.37 1.33 -1.55
N GLY A 24 13.09 0.55 -0.75
CA GLY A 24 12.90 0.55 0.70
C GLY A 24 13.27 1.90 1.32
N TRP A 25 13.33 1.97 2.65
CA TRP A 25 13.69 3.21 3.34
C TRP A 25 15.02 3.78 2.86
N THR A 26 15.07 5.09 2.60
CA THR A 26 16.31 5.82 2.30
C THR A 26 16.34 7.11 3.12
N PRO A 27 17.51 7.62 3.53
CA PRO A 27 17.61 8.91 4.24
C PRO A 27 17.05 10.11 3.45
N SER A 28 16.86 9.97 2.14
CA SER A 28 16.26 10.99 1.29
C SER A 28 14.74 11.02 1.30
N LYS A 29 14.05 9.99 1.83
CA LYS A 29 12.60 10.00 1.96
C LYS A 29 12.17 10.95 3.07
N THR A 30 11.31 11.88 2.71
CA THR A 30 10.67 12.80 3.66
C THR A 30 9.36 12.23 4.18
N LEU A 31 8.86 12.78 5.29
CA LEU A 31 7.51 12.49 5.77
C LEU A 31 6.45 12.74 4.69
N THR A 32 6.62 13.78 3.87
CA THR A 32 5.73 14.06 2.73
C THR A 32 5.72 12.91 1.73
N ASN A 33 6.88 12.34 1.39
CA ASN A 33 6.93 11.19 0.48
C ASN A 33 6.19 9.97 1.06
N VAL A 34 6.29 9.75 2.37
CA VAL A 34 5.58 8.66 3.05
C VAL A 34 4.07 8.90 3.05
N ILE A 35 3.61 10.11 3.38
CA ILE A 35 2.18 10.42 3.39
C ILE A 35 1.56 10.33 1.99
N GLU A 36 2.24 10.80 0.95
CA GLU A 36 1.74 10.67 -0.43
C GLU A 36 1.65 9.20 -0.87
N ALA A 37 2.61 8.35 -0.48
CA ALA A 37 2.52 6.91 -0.71
C ALA A 37 1.34 6.25 0.01
N LEU A 38 1.10 6.61 1.28
CA LEU A 38 -0.07 6.13 2.03
C LEU A 38 -1.38 6.55 1.34
N LYS A 39 -1.46 7.80 0.87
CA LYS A 39 -2.61 8.30 0.09
C LYS A 39 -2.82 7.48 -1.19
N GLY A 40 -1.75 7.21 -1.93
CA GLY A 40 -1.82 6.36 -3.12
C GLY A 40 -2.38 4.96 -2.81
N MET A 41 -1.96 4.34 -1.71
CA MET A 41 -2.54 3.06 -1.27
C MET A 41 -4.03 3.15 -0.95
N MET A 42 -4.46 4.17 -0.19
CA MET A 42 -5.87 4.34 0.20
C MET A 42 -6.78 4.58 -1.01
N HIS A 43 -6.28 5.29 -2.02
CA HIS A 43 -7.00 5.55 -3.27
C HIS A 43 -6.81 4.45 -4.32
N THR A 44 -6.21 3.33 -3.96
CA THR A 44 -6.01 2.16 -4.84
C THR A 44 -5.18 2.49 -6.09
N GLU A 45 -4.26 3.46 -5.98
CA GLU A 45 -3.43 3.95 -7.08
C GLU A 45 -2.20 3.04 -7.31
N PRO A 46 -1.94 2.62 -8.55
CA PRO A 46 -0.66 2.00 -8.90
C PRO A 46 0.51 2.99 -8.78
N PRO A 47 1.73 2.56 -8.41
CA PRO A 47 2.11 1.19 -8.03
C PRO A 47 1.88 0.89 -6.53
N PHE A 48 1.32 1.82 -5.76
CA PHE A 48 1.23 1.73 -4.30
C PHE A 48 0.24 0.66 -3.85
N PHE A 49 -0.86 0.48 -4.59
CA PHE A 49 -1.84 -0.55 -4.31
C PHE A 49 -1.49 -1.86 -5.01
N ASN A 50 -1.09 -2.88 -4.24
CA ASN A 50 -0.81 -4.21 -4.77
C ASN A 50 -1.60 -5.31 -4.02
N PRO A 51 -2.74 -5.74 -4.55
CA PRO A 51 -3.57 -6.74 -3.89
C PRO A 51 -2.99 -8.16 -3.97
N ASN A 52 -1.93 -8.40 -4.76
CA ASN A 52 -1.20 -9.67 -4.80
C ASN A 52 -0.23 -9.85 -3.62
N ASP A 53 0.04 -8.80 -2.85
CA ASP A 53 0.96 -8.81 -1.70
C ASP A 53 0.34 -8.07 -0.50
N PRO A 54 -0.82 -8.52 -0.01
CA PRO A 54 -1.59 -7.78 0.98
C PRO A 54 -1.10 -8.07 2.41
N LEU A 55 -1.21 -7.08 3.31
CA LEU A 55 -1.12 -7.35 4.76
C LEU A 55 -2.37 -8.09 5.27
N ASN A 56 -3.53 -7.79 4.68
CA ASN A 56 -4.80 -8.44 4.98
C ASN A 56 -5.19 -9.34 3.80
N HIS A 57 -5.00 -10.65 3.97
CA HIS A 57 -5.30 -11.65 2.94
C HIS A 57 -6.76 -11.62 2.49
N GLU A 58 -7.73 -11.43 3.39
CA GLU A 58 -9.16 -11.35 3.02
C GLU A 58 -9.40 -10.15 2.10
N ALA A 59 -8.90 -8.97 2.48
CA ALA A 59 -9.07 -7.75 1.68
C ALA A 59 -8.35 -7.84 0.32
N GLY A 60 -7.17 -8.47 0.28
CA GLY A 60 -6.45 -8.71 -0.97
C GLY A 60 -7.20 -9.65 -1.92
N GLU A 61 -7.73 -10.77 -1.42
CA GLU A 61 -8.54 -11.70 -2.22
C GLU A 61 -9.83 -11.03 -2.72
N GLU A 62 -10.50 -10.22 -1.88
CA GLU A 62 -11.64 -9.43 -2.31
C GLU A 62 -11.26 -8.42 -3.41
N ALA A 63 -10.13 -7.72 -3.26
CA ALA A 63 -9.66 -6.78 -4.28
C ALA A 63 -9.30 -7.47 -5.61
N LEU A 64 -8.77 -8.70 -5.59
CA LEU A 64 -8.41 -9.45 -6.78
C LEU A 64 -9.62 -10.08 -7.49
N ARG A 65 -10.58 -10.62 -6.73
CA ARG A 65 -11.62 -11.53 -7.28
C ARG A 65 -13.04 -11.01 -7.11
N ALA A 66 -13.27 -10.05 -6.22
CA ALA A 66 -14.59 -9.56 -5.84
C ALA A 66 -14.58 -8.04 -5.56
N TRP A 67 -14.07 -7.25 -6.51
CA TRP A 67 -13.84 -5.80 -6.33
C TRP A 67 -15.02 -5.04 -5.73
N HIS A 68 -16.25 -5.33 -6.15
CA HIS A 68 -17.44 -4.69 -5.59
C HIS A 68 -17.55 -4.92 -4.07
N LYS A 69 -17.24 -6.12 -3.58
CA LYS A 69 -17.27 -6.46 -2.15
C LYS A 69 -16.20 -5.66 -1.39
N PHE A 70 -14.98 -5.61 -1.94
CA PHE A 70 -13.88 -4.82 -1.39
C PHE A 70 -14.28 -3.34 -1.27
N GLU A 71 -14.76 -2.73 -2.36
CA GLU A 71 -15.12 -1.31 -2.39
C GLU A 71 -16.26 -0.98 -1.40
N LYS A 72 -17.30 -1.84 -1.35
CA LYS A 72 -18.42 -1.66 -0.42
C LYS A 72 -17.94 -1.70 1.03
N LYS A 73 -17.14 -2.70 1.39
CA LYS A 73 -16.60 -2.87 2.75
C LYS A 73 -15.69 -1.70 3.12
N ALA A 74 -14.82 -1.26 2.19
CA ALA A 74 -13.97 -0.09 2.38
C ALA A 74 -14.79 1.17 2.68
N LYS A 75 -15.84 1.47 1.88
CA LYS A 75 -16.74 2.61 2.10
C LYS A 75 -17.45 2.56 3.46
N GLU A 76 -17.96 1.39 3.85
CA GLU A 76 -18.63 1.19 5.14
C GLU A 76 -17.67 1.44 6.31
N TRP A 77 -16.44 0.96 6.21
CA TRP A 77 -15.41 1.16 7.23
C TRP A 77 -14.97 2.61 7.32
N THR A 78 -14.70 3.28 6.20
CA THR A 78 -14.37 4.71 6.17
C THR A 78 -15.46 5.53 6.85
N LYS A 79 -16.73 5.28 6.50
CA LYS A 79 -17.87 5.99 7.11
C LYS A 79 -17.95 5.78 8.63
N LYS A 80 -17.61 4.59 9.11
CA LYS A 80 -17.73 4.21 10.52
C LYS A 80 -16.57 4.74 11.38
N TYR A 81 -15.36 4.79 10.84
CA TYR A 81 -14.14 4.97 11.63
C TYR A 81 -13.28 6.19 11.28
N ALA A 82 -13.45 6.79 10.11
CA ALA A 82 -12.54 7.83 9.59
C ALA A 82 -13.29 9.12 9.21
N GLN A 83 -14.25 9.55 10.05
CA GLN A 83 -15.01 10.79 9.86
C GLN A 83 -14.13 12.04 9.91
#